data_AF-Q5MJH2-F1
#
_entry.id   AF-Q5MJH2-F1
#
_cell.length_a   1.000
_cell.length_b   1.000
_cell.length_c   1.000
_cell.angle_alpha   90.00
_cell.angle_beta   90.00
_cell.angle_gamma   90.00
#
_symmetry.space_group_name_H-M   'P 1'
#
loop_
_entity.id
_entity.type
_entity.pdbx_description
1 polymer ?
#
loop_
_entity_poly.entity_id
_entity_poly.type
_entity_poly.pdbx_seq_one_letter_code
_entity_poly.pdbx_strand_id
1 'polypeptide(L)'
;MATSLKIDDMLKGRVQHLAAIRDRSAHWIMCEAIRAYVDREEARESFKAEALASWAEYQETGFHLTGEEMADWLNGWGTADEGECPPCHVLIVTPRARLGMIRCREFLEGRNSEAAARAGQVIAARLLALQTTPDMGRPFDGEEALRELVIGFGSSGYVALYRHDPADDAVYVLALRHQREAGYP
;
A
#
# COMPACT_ATOMS: atom_id res chain seq x y z
N MET A 1 -5.12 8.67 -31.88
CA MET A 1 -6.43 9.34 -32.08
C MET A 1 -6.45 10.60 -31.22
N ALA A 2 -7.02 11.71 -31.70
CA ALA A 2 -7.08 12.95 -30.92
C ALA A 2 -8.40 13.01 -30.13
N THR A 3 -8.33 13.12 -28.81
CA THR A 3 -9.48 13.31 -27.93
C THR A 3 -9.54 14.78 -27.50
N SER A 4 -10.68 15.45 -27.70
CA SER A 4 -10.86 16.85 -27.29
C SER A 4 -11.35 16.90 -25.84
N LEU A 5 -10.65 17.67 -25.00
CA LEU A 5 -10.94 17.80 -23.57
C LEU A 5 -11.40 19.25 -23.30
N LYS A 6 -12.60 19.41 -22.74
CA LYS A 6 -13.14 20.73 -22.40
C LYS A 6 -12.64 21.15 -21.01
N ILE A 7 -11.96 22.28 -20.96
CA ILE A 7 -11.53 22.94 -19.72
C ILE A 7 -12.12 24.34 -19.67
N ASP A 8 -12.56 24.78 -18.49
CA ASP A 8 -13.07 26.13 -18.29
C ASP A 8 -11.93 27.16 -18.35
N ASP A 9 -12.30 28.43 -18.59
CA ASP A 9 -11.33 29.51 -18.78
C ASP A 9 -10.49 29.80 -17.53
N MET A 10 -11.04 29.55 -16.33
CA MET A 10 -10.30 29.72 -15.08
C MET A 10 -9.20 28.66 -14.95
N LEU A 11 -9.50 27.39 -15.20
CA LEU A 11 -8.50 26.32 -15.20
C LEU A 11 -7.47 26.53 -16.30
N LYS A 12 -7.89 26.93 -17.51
CA LYS A 12 -6.99 27.24 -18.63
C LYS A 12 -5.98 28.34 -18.28
N GLY A 13 -6.42 29.43 -17.66
CA GLY A 13 -5.55 30.51 -17.21
C GLY A 13 -4.52 30.04 -16.18
N ARG A 14 -4.94 29.21 -15.21
CA ARG A 14 -4.04 28.62 -14.20
C ARG A 14 -2.98 27.71 -14.82
N VAL A 15 -3.37 26.88 -15.79
CA VAL A 15 -2.43 25.99 -16.51
C VAL A 15 -1.40 26.81 -17.29
N GLN A 16 -1.83 27.86 -18.00
CA GLN A 16 -0.93 28.73 -18.76
C GLN A 16 0.08 29.45 -17.84
N HIS A 17 -0.38 29.95 -16.69
CA HIS A 17 0.50 30.57 -15.70
C HIS A 17 1.54 29.57 -15.15
N LEU A 18 1.10 28.35 -14.80
CA LEU A 18 1.99 27.30 -14.31
C LEU A 18 3.02 26.88 -15.38
N ALA A 19 2.59 26.81 -16.64
CA ALA A 19 3.45 26.49 -17.77
C ALA A 19 4.57 27.53 -17.95
N ALA A 20 4.25 28.82 -17.83
CA ALA A 20 5.23 29.90 -17.88
C ALA A 20 6.24 29.85 -16.72
N ILE A 21 5.79 29.57 -15.49
CA ILE A 21 6.69 29.44 -14.33
C ILE A 21 7.65 28.26 -14.49
N ARG A 22 7.17 27.14 -15.04
CA ARG A 22 7.94 25.89 -15.16
C ARG A 22 8.77 25.79 -16.45
N ASP A 23 8.73 26.81 -17.30
CA ASP A 23 9.34 26.81 -18.64
C ASP A 23 8.92 25.59 -19.49
N ARG A 24 7.60 25.34 -19.55
CA ARG A 24 6.99 24.23 -20.30
C ARG A 24 5.79 24.72 -21.11
N SER A 25 5.35 23.92 -22.08
CA SER A 25 4.11 24.22 -22.82
C SER A 25 2.87 23.87 -21.99
N ALA A 26 1.79 24.63 -22.15
CA ALA A 26 0.50 24.33 -21.50
C ALA A 26 0.00 22.93 -21.87
N HIS A 27 0.22 22.50 -23.11
CA HIS A 27 -0.11 21.14 -23.56
C HIS A 27 0.65 20.07 -22.77
N TRP A 28 1.96 20.26 -22.57
CA TRP A 28 2.77 19.34 -21.77
C TRP A 28 2.26 19.25 -20.33
N ILE A 29 1.93 20.39 -19.70
CA ILE A 29 1.37 20.43 -18.33
C ILE A 29 0.06 19.65 -18.25
N MET A 30 -0.83 19.81 -19.24
CA MET A 30 -2.10 19.08 -19.27
C MET A 30 -1.91 17.57 -19.44
N CYS A 31 -1.07 17.15 -20.39
CA CYS A 31 -0.78 15.73 -20.60
C CYS A 31 -0.10 15.11 -19.38
N GLU A 32 0.83 15.82 -18.75
CA GLU A 32 1.51 15.36 -17.54
C GLU A 32 0.53 15.20 -16.37
N ALA A 33 -0.37 16.17 -16.18
CA ALA A 33 -1.39 16.09 -15.13
C ALA A 33 -2.36 14.92 -15.34
N ILE A 34 -2.78 14.68 -16.60
CA ILE A 34 -3.65 13.55 -16.94
C ILE A 34 -2.91 12.23 -16.71
N ARG A 35 -1.65 12.11 -17.17
CA ARG A 35 -0.85 10.90 -16.97
C ARG A 35 -0.65 10.62 -15.48
N ALA A 36 -0.20 11.61 -14.72
CA ALA A 36 0.01 11.46 -13.28
C ALA A 36 -1.27 11.14 -12.50
N TYR A 37 -2.44 11.58 -12.99
CA TYR A 37 -3.73 11.18 -12.44
C TYR A 37 -4.05 9.72 -12.79
N VAL A 38 -3.94 9.33 -14.06
CA VAL A 38 -4.22 7.96 -14.52
C VAL A 38 -3.29 6.96 -13.85
N ASP A 39 -1.98 7.20 -13.81
CA ASP A 39 -1.00 6.32 -13.16
C ASP A 39 -1.35 6.08 -11.68
N ARG A 40 -1.85 7.12 -11.01
CA ARG A 40 -2.27 7.05 -9.60
C ARG A 40 -3.53 6.22 -9.41
N GLU A 41 -4.53 6.45 -10.25
CA GLU A 41 -5.78 5.71 -10.20
C GLU A 41 -5.56 4.23 -10.56
N GLU A 42 -4.74 3.94 -11.57
CA GLU A 42 -4.32 2.58 -11.91
C GLU A 42 -3.59 1.89 -10.75
N ALA A 43 -2.71 2.61 -10.05
CA ALA A 43 -2.03 2.07 -8.88
C ALA A 43 -3.01 1.76 -7.73
N ARG A 44 -3.99 2.63 -7.47
CA ARG A 44 -5.05 2.41 -6.45
C ARG A 44 -5.94 1.22 -6.82
N GLU A 45 -6.38 1.14 -8.07
CA GLU A 45 -7.19 0.03 -8.57
C GLU A 45 -6.42 -1.30 -8.53
N SER A 46 -5.15 -1.30 -8.93
CA SER A 46 -4.27 -2.47 -8.82
C SER A 46 -4.11 -2.93 -7.36
N PHE A 47 -3.99 -1.99 -6.43
CA PHE A 47 -3.84 -2.31 -5.01
C PHE A 47 -5.12 -2.93 -4.43
N LYS A 48 -6.28 -2.37 -4.79
CA LYS A 48 -7.59 -2.96 -4.45
C LYS A 48 -7.76 -4.36 -5.04
N ALA A 49 -7.47 -4.51 -6.33
CA ALA A 49 -7.57 -5.80 -7.02
C ALA A 49 -6.64 -6.87 -6.40
N GLU A 50 -5.44 -6.47 -5.98
CA GLU A 50 -4.52 -7.34 -5.24
C GLU A 50 -5.11 -7.78 -3.90
N ALA A 51 -5.67 -6.87 -3.11
CA ALA A 51 -6.29 -7.21 -1.83
C ALA A 51 -7.49 -8.17 -2.00
N LEU A 52 -8.37 -7.88 -2.96
CA LEU A 52 -9.54 -8.71 -3.26
C LEU A 52 -9.15 -10.10 -3.77
N ALA A 53 -8.15 -10.19 -4.66
CA ALA A 53 -7.64 -11.47 -5.13
C ALA A 53 -7.08 -12.32 -3.97
N SER A 54 -6.39 -11.67 -3.03
CA SER A 54 -5.84 -12.37 -1.87
C SER A 54 -6.93 -12.83 -0.89
N TRP A 55 -8.03 -12.06 -0.78
CA TRP A 55 -9.20 -12.46 -0.02
C TRP A 55 -9.88 -13.69 -0.64
N ALA A 56 -10.08 -13.69 -1.96
CA ALA A 56 -10.64 -14.83 -2.67
C ALA A 56 -9.76 -16.09 -2.50
N GLU A 57 -8.44 -15.95 -2.65
CA GLU A 57 -7.49 -17.05 -2.44
C GLU A 57 -7.55 -17.60 -1.00
N TYR A 58 -7.68 -16.73 -0.01
CA TYR A 58 -7.87 -17.16 1.38
C TYR A 58 -9.20 -17.91 1.58
N GLN A 59 -10.30 -17.43 0.99
CA GLN A 59 -11.60 -18.11 1.10
C GLN A 59 -11.58 -19.52 0.48
N GLU A 60 -10.76 -19.74 -0.55
CA GLU A 60 -10.61 -21.05 -1.19
C GLU A 60 -9.63 -21.98 -0.46
N THR A 61 -8.51 -21.45 0.01
CA THR A 61 -7.38 -22.26 0.51
C THR A 61 -7.28 -22.30 2.02
N GLY A 62 -7.73 -21.25 2.71
CA GLY A 62 -7.55 -21.05 4.14
C GLY A 62 -6.12 -20.71 4.57
N PHE A 63 -5.17 -20.43 3.67
CA PHE A 63 -3.78 -20.15 4.02
C PHE A 63 -3.54 -18.72 4.52
N HIS A 64 -2.85 -18.54 5.65
CA HIS A 64 -2.76 -17.27 6.39
C HIS A 64 -1.64 -17.15 7.46
N LEU A 65 -0.78 -16.11 7.57
CA LEU A 65 0.28 -16.03 8.63
C LEU A 65 -0.10 -15.31 9.95
N THR A 66 0.27 -15.85 11.13
CA THR A 66 0.01 -15.23 12.46
C THR A 66 0.54 -13.82 12.58
N GLY A 67 -0.05 -13.07 13.50
CA GLY A 67 0.48 -11.77 13.90
C GLY A 67 1.84 -11.95 14.55
N GLU A 68 1.99 -13.01 15.34
CA GLU A 68 3.26 -13.44 15.94
C GLU A 68 4.27 -13.88 14.87
N GLU A 69 3.92 -14.83 13.98
CA GLU A 69 4.77 -15.24 12.84
C GLU A 69 5.21 -14.06 11.95
N MET A 70 4.28 -13.17 11.61
CA MET A 70 4.55 -11.97 10.84
C MET A 70 5.46 -11.01 11.61
N ALA A 71 5.21 -10.77 12.89
CA ALA A 71 6.00 -9.85 13.69
C ALA A 71 7.42 -10.34 13.90
N ASP A 72 7.60 -11.63 14.20
CA ASP A 72 8.91 -12.25 14.35
C ASP A 72 9.71 -12.14 13.05
N TRP A 73 9.07 -12.41 11.91
CA TRP A 73 9.72 -12.28 10.60
C TRP A 73 10.08 -10.83 10.25
N LEU A 74 9.17 -9.88 10.49
CA LEU A 74 9.43 -8.45 10.25
C LEU A 74 10.49 -7.87 11.19
N ASN A 75 10.56 -8.34 12.44
CA ASN A 75 11.57 -7.92 13.42
C ASN A 75 12.96 -8.51 13.10
N GLY A 76 13.03 -9.62 12.37
CA GLY A 76 14.28 -10.22 11.90
C GLY A 76 14.95 -9.48 10.73
N TRP A 77 14.25 -8.56 10.07
CA TRP A 77 14.80 -7.79 8.94
C TRP A 77 16.09 -7.07 9.30
N GLY A 78 17.15 -7.28 8.52
CA GLY A 78 18.44 -6.60 8.71
C GLY A 78 19.28 -7.11 9.91
N THR A 79 18.95 -8.28 10.46
CA THR A 79 19.73 -8.95 11.53
C THR A 79 20.35 -10.26 11.04
N ALA A 80 21.19 -10.90 11.86
CA ALA A 80 21.78 -12.21 11.53
C ALA A 80 20.78 -13.38 11.61
N ASP A 81 19.63 -13.17 12.26
CA ASP A 81 18.54 -14.15 12.42
C ASP A 81 17.47 -14.02 11.31
N GLU A 82 17.88 -13.49 10.16
CA GLU A 82 17.01 -13.25 9.02
C GLU A 82 16.64 -14.58 8.33
N GLY A 83 15.57 -15.19 8.82
CA GLY A 83 15.06 -16.49 8.38
C GLY A 83 14.12 -16.45 7.16
N GLU A 84 13.79 -17.63 6.65
CA GLU A 84 12.73 -17.83 5.65
C GLU A 84 11.37 -17.47 6.25
N CYS A 85 10.49 -16.88 5.42
CA CYS A 85 9.16 -16.46 5.85
C CYS A 85 8.38 -17.66 6.44
N PRO A 86 7.85 -17.55 7.67
CA PRO A 86 7.22 -18.68 8.35
C PRO A 86 5.96 -19.18 7.63
N PRO A 87 5.64 -20.48 7.73
CA PRO A 87 4.38 -21.03 7.27
C PRO A 87 3.23 -20.56 8.17
N CYS A 88 2.06 -20.48 7.56
CA CYS A 88 0.90 -19.70 7.92
C CYS A 88 0.01 -20.26 9.08
N HIS A 89 -0.30 -19.54 10.21
CA HIS A 89 -1.63 -19.51 10.93
C HIS A 89 -1.90 -18.33 11.94
N VAL A 90 -3.16 -17.85 12.20
CA VAL A 90 -3.86 -16.93 13.22
C VAL A 90 -3.82 -15.36 13.18
N LEU A 91 -3.19 -14.76 12.19
CA LEU A 91 -3.48 -13.46 11.57
C LEU A 91 -3.48 -13.84 10.10
N ILE A 92 -4.11 -13.10 9.22
CA ILE A 92 -4.20 -13.54 7.84
C ILE A 92 -3.49 -12.58 6.93
N VAL A 93 -2.17 -12.72 6.92
CA VAL A 93 -1.34 -12.23 5.82
C VAL A 93 -1.49 -13.20 4.66
N THR A 94 -2.12 -12.74 3.60
CA THR A 94 -2.32 -13.54 2.39
C THR A 94 -1.02 -13.68 1.59
N PRO A 95 -0.90 -14.66 0.67
CA PRO A 95 0.30 -14.83 -0.14
C PRO A 95 0.72 -13.57 -0.91
N ARG A 96 -0.26 -12.73 -1.29
CA ARG A 96 -0.02 -11.45 -1.96
C ARG A 96 0.51 -10.36 -1.02
N ALA A 97 -0.04 -10.26 0.19
CA ALA A 97 0.52 -9.38 1.22
C ALA A 97 1.97 -9.74 1.54
N ARG A 98 2.29 -11.04 1.62
CA ARG A 98 3.66 -11.55 1.77
C ARG A 98 4.58 -11.09 0.64
N LEU A 99 4.16 -11.21 -0.62
CA LEU A 99 4.93 -10.72 -1.77
C LEU A 99 5.18 -9.20 -1.68
N GLY A 100 4.19 -8.44 -1.22
CA GLY A 100 4.34 -7.00 -0.95
C GLY A 100 5.41 -6.70 0.09
N MET A 101 5.44 -7.47 1.18
CA MET A 101 6.47 -7.35 2.23
C MET A 101 7.87 -7.69 1.71
N ILE A 102 8.02 -8.75 0.90
CA ILE A 102 9.31 -9.12 0.28
C ILE A 102 9.83 -8.00 -0.62
N ARG A 103 8.98 -7.42 -1.48
CA ARG A 103 9.38 -6.27 -2.34
C ARG A 103 9.81 -5.07 -1.50
N CYS A 104 9.11 -4.80 -0.39
CA CYS A 104 9.48 -3.71 0.52
C CYS A 104 10.87 -3.93 1.13
N ARG A 105 11.20 -5.17 1.51
CA ARG A 105 12.51 -5.55 2.04
C ARG A 105 13.62 -5.37 1.00
N GLU A 106 13.46 -5.92 -0.20
CA GLU A 106 14.44 -5.81 -1.30
C GLU A 106 14.75 -4.34 -1.63
N PHE A 107 13.73 -3.48 -1.61
CA PHE A 107 13.90 -2.04 -1.83
C PHE A 107 14.73 -1.34 -0.73
N LEU A 108 14.65 -1.81 0.52
CA LEU A 108 15.34 -1.22 1.68
C LEU A 108 16.77 -1.76 1.83
N GLU A 109 17.00 -3.05 1.60
CA GLU A 109 18.33 -3.69 1.68
C GLU A 109 19.33 -3.08 0.68
N GLY A 110 18.87 -2.70 -0.52
CA GLY A 110 19.71 -2.03 -1.51
C GLY A 110 20.22 -0.63 -1.10
N ARG A 111 19.79 -0.09 0.04
CA ARG A 111 20.13 1.29 0.47
C ARG A 111 20.70 1.39 1.89
N ASN A 112 20.10 0.71 2.89
CA ASN A 112 20.55 0.73 4.29
C ASN A 112 19.87 -0.37 5.12
N SER A 113 20.62 -1.36 5.61
CA SER A 113 20.11 -2.48 6.43
C SER A 113 19.43 -2.03 7.73
N GLU A 114 19.92 -0.96 8.36
CA GLU A 114 19.34 -0.40 9.59
C GLU A 114 18.01 0.33 9.33
N ALA A 115 17.78 0.81 8.11
CA ALA A 115 16.48 1.33 7.70
C ALA A 115 15.48 0.19 7.44
N ALA A 116 15.94 -0.95 6.89
CA ALA A 116 15.11 -2.15 6.73
C ALA A 116 14.60 -2.67 8.07
N ALA A 117 15.51 -2.83 9.05
CA ALA A 117 15.15 -3.26 10.41
C ALA A 117 14.11 -2.34 11.07
N ARG A 118 14.32 -1.02 11.01
CA ARG A 118 13.38 -0.05 11.59
C ARG A 118 12.03 -0.03 10.86
N ALA A 119 12.01 -0.21 9.55
CA ALA A 119 10.76 -0.31 8.79
C ALA A 119 9.97 -1.55 9.22
N GLY A 120 10.64 -2.71 9.31
CA GLY A 120 10.04 -3.97 9.76
C GLY A 120 9.38 -3.84 11.13
N GLN A 121 10.11 -3.28 12.11
CA GLN A 121 9.57 -3.02 13.46
C GLN A 121 8.33 -2.12 13.46
N VAL A 122 8.35 -1.03 12.67
CA VAL A 122 7.22 -0.09 12.60
C VAL A 122 6.00 -0.74 11.92
N ILE A 123 6.20 -1.50 10.86
CA ILE A 123 5.14 -2.22 10.16
C ILE A 123 4.54 -3.27 11.09
N ALA A 124 5.38 -4.09 11.74
CA ALA A 124 4.95 -5.14 12.67
C ALA A 124 4.10 -4.56 13.80
N ALA A 125 4.60 -3.53 14.49
CA ALA A 125 3.89 -2.89 15.59
C ALA A 125 2.51 -2.36 15.17
N ARG A 126 2.40 -1.77 13.97
CA ARG A 126 1.15 -1.21 13.47
C ARG A 126 0.15 -2.29 13.04
N LEU A 127 0.61 -3.37 12.42
CA LEU A 127 -0.25 -4.49 12.04
C LEU A 127 -0.72 -5.28 13.27
N LEU A 128 0.14 -5.49 14.27
CA LEU A 128 -0.25 -6.10 15.54
C LEU A 128 -1.32 -5.28 16.29
N ALA A 129 -1.24 -3.95 16.24
CA ALA A 129 -2.24 -3.08 16.87
C ALA A 129 -3.65 -3.29 16.31
N LEU A 130 -3.79 -3.77 15.06
CA LEU A 130 -5.10 -4.07 14.48
C LEU A 130 -5.86 -5.16 15.23
N GLN A 131 -5.17 -6.08 15.92
CA GLN A 131 -5.83 -7.14 16.71
C GLN A 131 -6.67 -6.57 17.86
N THR A 132 -6.30 -5.40 18.38
CA THR A 132 -6.99 -4.77 19.52
C THR A 132 -7.76 -3.53 19.13
N THR A 133 -7.39 -2.88 18.02
CA THR A 133 -8.03 -1.66 17.52
C THR A 133 -8.21 -1.73 16.00
N PRO A 134 -9.09 -2.59 15.48
CA PRO A 134 -9.31 -2.75 14.04
C PRO A 134 -9.91 -1.51 13.38
N ASP A 135 -10.52 -0.61 14.15
CA ASP A 135 -11.11 0.64 13.64
C ASP A 135 -10.10 1.76 13.39
N MET A 136 -8.81 1.56 13.70
CA MET A 136 -7.80 2.61 13.55
C MET A 136 -7.46 2.96 12.09
N GLY A 137 -7.70 2.04 11.15
CA GLY A 137 -7.58 2.32 9.72
C GLY A 137 -8.86 2.94 9.17
N ARG A 138 -8.74 3.72 8.11
CA ARG A 138 -9.88 4.41 7.49
C ARG A 138 -10.56 3.52 6.45
N PRO A 139 -11.87 3.69 6.17
CA PRO A 139 -12.52 2.99 5.06
C PRO A 139 -11.81 3.22 3.73
N PHE A 140 -11.66 2.17 2.92
CA PHE A 140 -11.08 2.29 1.58
C PHE A 140 -12.14 2.81 0.61
N ASP A 141 -11.79 3.83 -0.17
CA ASP A 141 -12.70 4.39 -1.15
C ASP A 141 -12.96 3.40 -2.30
N GLY A 142 -14.22 3.12 -2.59
CA GLY A 142 -14.64 2.20 -3.64
C GLY A 142 -14.75 0.71 -3.25
N GLU A 143 -14.55 0.33 -1.98
CA GLU A 143 -14.82 -1.02 -1.47
C GLU A 143 -15.15 -1.00 0.03
N GLU A 144 -16.43 -1.19 0.39
CA GLU A 144 -16.93 -1.01 1.76
C GLU A 144 -16.33 -1.99 2.77
N ALA A 145 -16.00 -3.20 2.32
CA ALA A 145 -15.41 -4.23 3.18
C ALA A 145 -13.91 -4.00 3.49
N LEU A 146 -13.26 -3.09 2.75
CA LEU A 146 -11.83 -2.81 2.89
C LEU A 146 -11.56 -1.57 3.73
N ARG A 147 -10.48 -1.65 4.50
CA ARG A 147 -9.90 -0.54 5.25
C ARG A 147 -8.44 -0.39 4.88
N GLU A 148 -7.95 0.83 5.02
CA GLU A 148 -6.55 1.16 4.79
C GLU A 148 -5.89 1.71 6.06
N LEU A 149 -4.77 1.09 6.42
CA LEU A 149 -3.91 1.52 7.50
C LEU A 149 -2.68 2.21 6.91
N VAL A 150 -2.58 3.52 7.13
CA VAL A 150 -1.41 4.30 6.75
C VAL A 150 -0.33 4.17 7.82
N ILE A 151 0.84 3.65 7.43
CA ILE A 151 1.98 3.38 8.31
C ILE A 151 3.08 4.38 7.97
N GLY A 152 3.28 5.38 8.83
CA GLY A 152 4.31 6.40 8.63
C GLY A 152 5.73 5.84 8.81
N PHE A 153 6.57 5.97 7.78
CA PHE A 153 8.00 5.64 7.85
C PHE A 153 8.79 6.44 6.81
N GLY A 154 9.90 7.07 7.22
CA GLY A 154 10.72 7.88 6.31
C GLY A 154 9.94 9.05 5.68
N SER A 155 10.10 9.25 4.37
CA SER A 155 9.51 10.38 3.62
C SER A 155 8.16 10.08 2.97
N SER A 156 7.72 8.81 2.96
CA SER A 156 6.48 8.40 2.28
C SER A 156 5.77 7.23 2.94
N GLY A 157 6.42 6.31 3.63
CA GLY A 157 5.73 5.26 4.42
C GLY A 157 5.03 4.18 3.60
N TYR A 158 4.20 3.39 4.30
CA TYR A 158 3.52 2.21 3.77
C TYR A 158 2.01 2.31 3.97
N VAL A 159 1.27 1.48 3.25
CA VAL A 159 -0.18 1.31 3.40
C VAL A 159 -0.50 -0.17 3.39
N ALA A 160 -1.29 -0.60 4.36
CA ALA A 160 -1.88 -1.93 4.37
C ALA A 160 -3.37 -1.86 4.06
N LEU A 161 -3.86 -2.68 3.13
CA LEU A 161 -5.28 -2.95 2.99
C LEU A 161 -5.64 -4.17 3.82
N TYR A 162 -6.66 -4.01 4.66
CA TYR A 162 -7.13 -5.06 5.54
C TYR A 162 -8.65 -5.06 5.61
N ARG A 163 -9.20 -6.20 6.05
CA ARG A 163 -10.60 -6.37 6.39
C ARG A 163 -10.70 -6.75 7.86
N HIS A 164 -11.75 -6.28 8.52
CA HIS A 164 -12.13 -6.70 9.86
C HIS A 164 -13.46 -7.44 9.75
N ASP A 165 -13.52 -8.68 10.25
CA ASP A 165 -14.76 -9.44 10.38
C ASP A 165 -15.20 -9.48 11.84
N PRO A 166 -16.26 -8.72 12.23
CA PRO A 166 -16.71 -8.65 13.61
C PRO A 166 -17.31 -9.96 14.13
N ALA A 167 -17.74 -10.87 13.23
CA ALA A 167 -18.34 -12.14 13.64
C ALA A 167 -17.32 -13.08 14.27
N ASP A 168 -16.10 -13.07 13.71
CA ASP A 168 -14.98 -13.92 14.13
C ASP A 168 -13.92 -13.15 14.94
N ASP A 169 -14.15 -11.86 15.20
CA ASP A 169 -13.19 -10.92 15.83
C ASP A 169 -11.80 -10.98 15.15
N ALA A 170 -11.81 -11.08 13.83
CA ALA A 170 -10.63 -11.42 13.03
C ALA A 170 -10.24 -10.27 12.08
N VAL A 171 -8.93 -10.04 11.96
CA VAL A 171 -8.35 -9.07 11.02
C VAL A 171 -7.53 -9.78 9.96
N TYR A 172 -7.83 -9.48 8.70
CA TYR A 172 -7.19 -10.05 7.51
C TYR A 172 -6.38 -8.96 6.83
N VAL A 173 -5.06 -9.09 6.81
CA VAL A 173 -4.16 -8.17 6.12
C VAL A 173 -3.95 -8.68 4.69
N LEU A 174 -4.61 -8.03 3.74
CA LEU A 174 -4.78 -8.54 2.38
C LEU A 174 -3.69 -8.05 1.42
N ALA A 175 -3.16 -6.85 1.64
CA ALA A 175 -2.08 -6.32 0.82
C ALA A 175 -1.27 -5.27 1.59
N LEU A 176 0.02 -5.19 1.32
CA LEU A 176 0.92 -4.15 1.85
C LEU A 176 1.75 -3.59 0.71
N ARG A 177 1.77 -2.26 0.55
CA ARG A 177 2.60 -1.56 -0.44
C ARG A 177 3.23 -0.31 0.17
N HIS A 178 4.31 0.15 -0.44
CA HIS A 178 4.82 1.49 -0.19
C HIS A 178 3.83 2.54 -0.73
N GLN A 179 3.67 3.70 -0.06
CA GLN A 179 2.65 4.70 -0.44
C GLN A 179 2.72 5.11 -1.91
N ARG A 180 3.93 5.33 -2.44
CA ARG A 180 4.13 5.71 -3.84
C ARG A 180 3.69 4.64 -4.84
N GLU A 181 3.76 3.37 -4.49
CA GLU A 181 3.30 2.25 -5.33
C GLU A 181 1.80 1.99 -5.20
N ALA A 182 1.19 2.52 -4.13
CA ALA A 182 -0.24 2.41 -3.85
C ALA A 182 -1.06 3.56 -4.44
N GLY A 183 -0.44 4.48 -5.18
CA GLY A 183 -1.11 5.66 -5.74
C GLY A 183 -1.39 6.76 -4.70
N TYR A 184 -0.56 6.84 -3.66
CA TYR A 184 -0.63 7.93 -2.68
C TYR A 184 0.29 9.10 -3.08
N PRO A 185 -0.10 10.35 -2.77
CA PRO A 185 0.65 11.55 -3.13
C PRO A 185 1.99 11.67 -2.41
#